data_AF-A0A392MQM3-F1
#
_entry.id   AF-A0A392MQM3-F1
#
_cell.length_a   1.000
_cell.length_b   1.000
_cell.length_c   1.000
_cell.angle_alpha   90.00
_cell.angle_beta   90.00
_cell.angle_gamma   90.00
#
_symmetry.space_group_name_H-M   'P 1'
#
loop_
_entity.id
_entity.type
_entity.pdbx_description
1 polymer ?
#
loop_
_entity_poly.entity_id
_entity_poly.type
_entity_poly.pdbx_seq_one_letter_code
_entity_poly.pdbx_strand_id
1 'polypeptide(L)'
;VAAKVIGEVQALIVFPIIPYGILAVFYMLWISAFLHLFSSGQVVQNDCHSNCCSYDLMEKRVNCDRCCGYSVRYTPHIGVAILFHLFGCYWVTQFIIACSSTVIAGSVASYYWGHGEASPDIPFLSVFSSMKRLMRYSLGSLALGSLTVSFVELIRFMLESIRRKLKVSSHVPDNWFGKAAYHSSQFFLRCIEWTVKSVNRNAYIMIAITGKSFFSASAVATSLIKNNILRIGRLNVIGDVILFLGKLCVSLSSAAFAFLMLDTH
;
A
#
# COMPACT_ATOMS: atom_id res chain seq x y z
N VAL A 1 -4.81 2.43 -29.41
CA VAL A 1 -3.75 3.24 -28.77
C VAL A 1 -3.10 2.49 -27.60
N ALA A 2 -3.81 2.12 -26.53
CA ALA A 2 -3.22 1.40 -25.40
C ALA A 2 -2.49 0.09 -25.77
N ALA A 3 -3.11 -0.78 -26.59
CA ALA A 3 -2.47 -2.00 -27.07
C ALA A 3 -1.21 -1.74 -27.93
N LYS A 4 -1.21 -0.63 -28.69
CA LYS A 4 -0.06 -0.21 -29.50
C LYS A 4 1.10 0.28 -28.61
N VAL A 5 0.79 1.03 -27.54
CA VAL A 5 1.79 1.46 -26.56
C VAL A 5 2.44 0.26 -25.86
N ILE A 6 1.66 -0.76 -25.50
CA ILE A 6 2.19 -1.98 -24.84
C ILE A 6 3.06 -2.80 -25.81
N GLY A 7 2.64 -2.90 -27.08
CA GLY A 7 3.41 -3.61 -28.11
C GLY A 7 4.72 -2.92 -28.48
N GLU A 8 4.75 -1.58 -28.45
CA GLU A 8 5.92 -0.76 -28.80
C GLU A 8 6.83 -0.55 -27.59
N VAL A 9 6.28 -0.29 -26.40
CA VAL A 9 7.04 -0.12 -25.14
C VAL A 9 7.09 -1.44 -24.37
N GLN A 10 7.68 -2.48 -24.98
CA GLN A 10 7.75 -3.84 -24.41
C GLN A 10 8.38 -3.87 -23.00
N ALA A 11 9.25 -2.92 -22.69
CA ALA A 11 9.85 -2.76 -21.36
C ALA A 11 8.81 -2.54 -20.24
N LEU A 12 7.60 -2.05 -20.53
CA LEU A 12 6.51 -1.92 -19.56
C LEU A 12 5.99 -3.27 -19.04
N ILE A 13 6.17 -4.35 -19.80
CA ILE A 13 5.76 -5.71 -19.40
C ILE A 13 6.71 -6.24 -18.32
N VAL A 14 8.01 -5.96 -18.46
CA VAL A 14 9.06 -6.42 -17.55
C VAL A 14 9.26 -5.45 -16.37
N PHE A 15 8.92 -4.17 -16.56
CA PHE A 15 9.12 -3.12 -15.56
C PHE A 15 8.62 -3.46 -14.15
N PRO A 16 7.43 -4.07 -13.94
CA PRO A 16 6.94 -4.40 -12.60
C PRO A 16 7.90 -5.26 -11.76
N ILE A 17 8.78 -6.05 -12.38
CA ILE A 17 9.77 -6.88 -11.68
C ILE A 17 10.72 -6.02 -10.83
N ILE A 18 11.11 -4.84 -11.33
CA ILE A 18 12.06 -3.95 -10.65
C ILE A 18 11.50 -3.43 -9.31
N PRO A 19 10.33 -2.75 -9.24
CA PRO A 19 9.79 -2.29 -7.97
C PRO A 19 9.40 -3.44 -7.04
N TYR A 20 8.97 -4.60 -7.55
CA TYR A 20 8.75 -5.78 -6.70
C TYR A 20 10.05 -6.32 -6.09
N GLY A 21 11.15 -6.33 -6.85
CA GLY A 21 12.47 -6.67 -6.32
C GLY A 21 12.93 -5.69 -5.24
N ILE A 22 12.76 -4.39 -5.47
CA ILE A 22 13.07 -3.35 -4.47
C ILE A 22 12.22 -3.54 -3.20
N LEU A 23 10.92 -3.81 -3.35
CA LEU A 23 10.03 -4.10 -2.22
C LEU A 23 10.45 -5.36 -1.47
N ALA A 24 10.85 -6.43 -2.17
CA ALA A 24 11.31 -7.66 -1.53
C ALA A 24 12.55 -7.41 -0.66
N VAL A 25 13.57 -6.73 -1.20
CA VAL A 25 14.77 -6.35 -0.42
C VAL A 25 14.40 -5.46 0.76
N PHE A 26 13.53 -4.47 0.54
CA PHE A 26 13.04 -3.60 1.61
C PHE A 26 12.34 -4.40 2.71
N TYR A 27 11.43 -5.31 2.37
CA TYR A 27 10.73 -6.12 3.36
C TYR A 27 11.66 -7.06 4.11
N MET A 28 12.68 -7.63 3.46
CA MET A 28 13.69 -8.44 4.15
C MET A 28 14.42 -7.63 5.24
N LEU A 29 14.89 -6.43 4.88
CA LEU A 29 15.54 -5.51 5.84
C LEU A 29 14.57 -5.06 6.94
N TRP A 30 13.34 -4.74 6.56
CA TRP A 30 12.30 -4.29 7.47
C TRP A 30 11.91 -5.37 8.48
N ILE A 31 11.73 -6.63 8.04
CA ILE A 31 11.44 -7.79 8.90
C ILE A 31 12.60 -8.03 9.85
N SER A 32 13.85 -7.99 9.37
CA SER A 32 15.03 -8.13 10.22
C SER A 32 15.05 -7.07 11.32
N ALA A 33 14.85 -5.80 10.97
CA ALA A 33 14.79 -4.71 11.94
C ALA A 33 13.60 -4.85 12.90
N PHE A 34 12.44 -5.31 12.42
CA PHE A 34 11.25 -5.57 13.23
C PHE A 34 11.52 -6.68 14.26
N LEU A 35 12.15 -7.78 13.87
CA LEU A 35 12.51 -8.87 14.79
C LEU A 35 13.47 -8.38 15.89
N HIS A 36 14.51 -7.62 15.54
CA HIS A 36 15.41 -7.02 16.52
C HIS A 36 14.66 -6.07 17.47
N LEU A 37 13.78 -5.24 16.93
CA LEU A 37 13.00 -4.29 17.72
C LEU A 37 12.06 -5.01 18.71
N PHE A 38 11.40 -6.09 18.29
CA PHE A 38 10.56 -6.90 19.17
C PHE A 38 11.37 -7.67 20.22
N SER A 39 12.58 -8.13 19.88
CA SER A 39 13.47 -8.83 20.82
C SER A 39 14.05 -7.93 21.91
N SER A 40 13.95 -6.60 21.77
CA SER A 40 14.52 -5.64 22.73
C SER A 40 13.68 -5.42 23.99
N GLY A 41 12.51 -6.07 24.09
CA GLY A 41 11.67 -6.04 25.30
C GLY A 41 12.37 -6.68 26.49
N GLN A 42 12.22 -6.08 27.67
CA GLN A 42 12.80 -6.63 28.90
C GLN A 42 11.94 -7.80 29.41
N VAL A 43 12.57 -8.97 29.59
CA VAL A 43 11.91 -10.14 30.16
C VAL A 43 11.91 -10.00 31.68
N VAL A 44 10.74 -9.74 32.25
CA VAL A 44 10.56 -9.59 33.69
C VAL A 44 9.77 -10.79 34.20
N GLN A 45 10.23 -11.38 35.31
CA GLN A 45 9.49 -12.43 35.99
C GLN A 45 8.21 -11.85 36.59
N ASN A 46 7.06 -12.50 36.39
CA ASN A 46 5.81 -12.02 36.96
C ASN A 46 5.78 -12.23 38.47
N ASP A 47 5.15 -11.29 39.20
CA ASP A 47 4.95 -11.42 40.65
C ASP A 47 4.10 -12.64 40.97
N CYS A 48 4.66 -13.54 41.76
CA CYS A 48 3.95 -14.71 42.27
C CYS A 48 3.06 -14.31 43.44
N HIS A 49 1.74 -14.30 43.24
CA HIS A 49 0.84 -14.44 44.37
C HIS A 49 1.05 -15.82 45.02
N SER A 50 0.99 -15.88 46.35
CA SER A 50 1.59 -16.89 47.23
C SER A 50 1.12 -18.36 47.13
N ASN A 51 0.44 -18.79 46.06
CA ASN A 51 -0.11 -20.16 45.90
C ASN A 51 0.09 -20.75 44.50
N CYS A 52 1.18 -20.42 43.81
CA CYS A 52 1.43 -20.94 42.47
C CYS A 52 2.48 -22.07 42.53
N CYS A 53 2.17 -23.19 41.90
CA CYS A 53 3.05 -24.36 41.82
C CYS A 53 2.98 -24.94 40.40
N SER A 54 4.12 -25.29 39.83
CA SER A 54 4.22 -25.96 38.53
C SER A 54 4.91 -27.32 38.70
N TYR A 55 4.55 -28.28 37.84
CA TYR A 55 5.21 -29.58 37.82
C TYR A 55 6.48 -29.50 36.98
N ASP A 56 7.62 -29.79 37.58
CA ASP A 56 8.91 -29.83 36.90
C ASP A 56 9.12 -31.22 36.28
N LEU A 57 9.11 -31.29 34.94
CA LEU A 57 9.29 -32.53 34.18
C LEU A 57 10.70 -33.12 34.31
N MET A 58 11.71 -32.28 34.57
CA MET A 58 13.11 -32.68 34.71
C MET A 58 13.36 -33.28 36.10
N GLU A 59 12.84 -32.64 37.14
CA GLU A 59 12.99 -33.11 38.53
C GLU A 59 11.87 -34.07 38.99
N LYS A 60 10.83 -34.27 38.17
CA LYS A 60 9.63 -35.08 38.48
C LYS A 60 8.94 -34.69 39.79
N ARG A 61 9.02 -33.43 40.19
CA ARG A 61 8.46 -32.90 41.45
C ARG A 61 7.68 -31.61 41.21
N VAL A 62 6.79 -31.29 42.14
CA VAL A 62 6.10 -30.00 42.16
C VAL A 62 7.06 -28.94 42.72
N ASN A 63 7.26 -27.85 41.98
CA ASN A 63 8.07 -26.71 42.39
C ASN A 63 7.17 -25.46 42.51
N CYS A 64 7.17 -24.85 43.70
CA CYS A 64 6.35 -23.67 44.00
C CYS A 64 7.18 -22.37 44.02
N ASP A 65 8.51 -22.44 43.92
CA ASP A 65 9.39 -21.26 43.99
C ASP A 65 9.58 -20.58 42.62
N ARG A 66 9.29 -21.28 41.52
CA ARG A 66 9.57 -20.83 40.13
C ARG A 66 8.40 -21.03 39.17
N CYS A 67 7.17 -21.01 39.68
CA CYS A 67 5.99 -21.28 38.87
C CYS A 67 5.54 -20.09 38.00
N CYS A 68 6.08 -18.89 38.26
CA CYS A 68 5.60 -17.68 37.59
C CYS A 68 6.24 -17.52 36.22
N GLY A 69 5.38 -17.49 35.20
CA GLY A 69 5.79 -17.23 33.84
C GLY A 69 6.47 -15.87 33.69
N TYR A 70 7.14 -15.68 32.56
CA TYR A 70 7.78 -14.42 32.22
C TYR A 70 6.82 -13.55 31.41
N SER A 71 6.81 -12.25 31.67
CA SER A 71 6.19 -11.27 30.76
C SER A 71 7.24 -10.40 30.11
N VAL A 72 7.01 -10.05 28.84
CA VAL A 72 7.84 -9.09 28.12
C VAL A 72 7.29 -7.71 28.41
N ARG A 73 8.05 -6.88 29.14
CA ARG A 73 7.72 -5.49 29.37
C ARG A 73 8.39 -4.61 28.32
N TYR A 74 7.56 -3.97 27.50
CA TYR A 74 8.01 -2.94 26.57
C TYR A 74 8.00 -1.58 27.27
N THR A 75 9.11 -0.87 27.19
CA THR A 75 9.17 0.52 27.58
C THR A 75 8.38 1.38 26.57
N PRO A 76 7.88 2.56 26.97
CA PRO A 76 7.09 3.42 26.10
C PRO A 76 7.87 3.85 24.83
N HIS A 77 9.18 4.02 24.93
CA HIS A 77 10.03 4.36 23.78
C HIS A 77 10.11 3.24 22.74
N ILE A 78 10.18 1.96 23.16
CA ILE A 78 10.14 0.81 22.24
C ILE A 78 8.76 0.73 21.58
N GLY A 79 7.68 0.97 22.33
CA GLY A 79 6.33 1.00 21.77
C GLY A 79 6.16 2.05 20.65
N VAL A 80 6.65 3.28 20.87
CA VAL A 80 6.64 4.33 19.85
C VAL A 80 7.51 3.97 18.65
N ALA A 81 8.68 3.37 18.87
CA ALA A 81 9.56 2.91 17.80
C ALA A 81 8.88 1.83 16.94
N ILE A 82 8.14 0.89 17.54
CA ILE A 82 7.38 -0.14 16.81
C ILE A 82 6.31 0.49 15.93
N LEU A 83 5.54 1.46 16.47
CA LEU A 83 4.51 2.16 15.71
C LEU A 83 5.10 2.95 14.54
N PHE A 84 6.21 3.66 14.77
CA PHE A 84 6.93 4.38 13.73
C PHE A 84 7.46 3.44 12.65
N HIS A 85 8.01 2.28 13.03
CA HIS A 85 8.54 1.28 12.10
C HIS A 85 7.45 0.65 11.24
N LEU A 86 6.27 0.38 11.81
CA LEU A 86 5.09 -0.10 11.08
C LEU A 86 4.55 0.97 10.11
N PHE A 87 4.42 2.21 10.57
CA PHE A 87 3.99 3.32 9.72
C PHE A 87 4.99 3.59 8.60
N GLY A 88 6.29 3.55 8.90
CA GLY A 88 7.37 3.67 7.94
C GLY A 88 7.31 2.60 6.86
N CYS A 89 7.01 1.34 7.23
CA CYS A 89 6.76 0.27 6.26
C CYS A 89 5.67 0.64 5.27
N TYR A 90 4.52 1.07 5.81
CA TYR A 90 3.37 1.43 5.00
C TYR A 90 3.68 2.58 4.05
N TRP A 91 4.36 3.61 4.58
CA TRP A 91 4.76 4.78 3.80
C TRP A 91 5.74 4.44 2.69
N VAL A 92 6.79 3.65 2.96
CA VAL A 92 7.75 3.24 1.94
C VAL A 92 7.08 2.40 0.85
N THR A 93 6.16 1.51 1.22
CA THR A 93 5.37 0.75 0.23
C THR A 93 4.54 1.69 -0.66
N GLN A 94 3.83 2.66 -0.07
CA GLN A 94 3.07 3.66 -0.83
C GLN A 94 3.98 4.53 -1.72
N PHE A 95 5.18 4.84 -1.25
CA PHE A 95 6.18 5.59 -2.01
C PHE A 95 6.67 4.81 -3.23
N ILE A 96 7.03 3.52 -3.07
CA ILE A 96 7.48 2.69 -4.20
C ILE A 96 6.35 2.50 -5.22
N ILE A 97 5.11 2.32 -4.77
CA ILE A 97 3.92 2.27 -5.65
C ILE A 97 3.76 3.60 -6.41
N ALA A 98 3.88 4.74 -5.73
CA ALA A 98 3.83 6.05 -6.35
C ALA A 98 4.93 6.20 -7.42
N CYS A 99 6.18 5.85 -7.10
CA CYS A 99 7.30 5.89 -8.04
C CYS A 99 7.01 5.03 -9.28
N SER A 100 6.57 3.79 -9.08
CA SER A 100 6.23 2.87 -10.16
C SER A 100 5.14 3.46 -11.07
N SER A 101 4.08 4.01 -10.47
CA SER A 101 2.97 4.62 -11.21
C SER A 101 3.41 5.84 -12.04
N THR A 102 4.30 6.68 -11.49
CA THR A 102 4.85 7.84 -12.19
C THR A 102 5.81 7.46 -13.31
N VAL A 103 6.64 6.42 -13.14
CA VAL A 103 7.51 5.93 -14.22
C VAL A 103 6.68 5.37 -15.38
N ILE A 104 5.65 4.58 -15.09
CA ILE A 104 4.73 4.06 -16.11
C ILE A 104 4.04 5.23 -16.82
N ALA A 105 3.46 6.16 -16.07
CA ALA A 105 2.82 7.34 -16.64
C ALA A 105 3.79 8.18 -17.50
N GLY A 106 5.04 8.35 -17.05
CA GLY A 106 6.08 9.12 -17.74
C GLY A 106 6.53 8.46 -19.04
N SER A 107 6.70 7.14 -19.05
CA SER A 107 7.08 6.40 -20.25
C SER A 107 5.97 6.40 -21.32
N VAL A 108 4.70 6.24 -20.90
CA VAL A 108 3.53 6.34 -21.79
C VAL A 108 3.35 7.77 -22.30
N ALA A 109 3.56 8.76 -21.43
CA ALA A 109 3.53 10.17 -21.79
C ALA A 109 4.57 10.50 -22.87
N SER A 110 5.83 10.12 -22.63
CA SER A 110 6.93 10.33 -23.56
C SER A 110 6.67 9.65 -24.91
N TYR A 111 6.09 8.45 -24.92
CA TYR A 111 5.65 7.82 -26.17
C TYR A 111 4.52 8.60 -26.84
N TYR A 112 3.44 8.94 -26.13
CA TYR A 112 2.25 9.57 -26.71
C TYR A 112 2.55 10.97 -27.28
N TRP A 113 3.31 11.80 -26.57
CA TRP A 113 3.64 13.17 -26.98
C TRP A 113 4.92 13.29 -27.81
N GLY A 114 5.77 12.26 -27.85
CA GLY A 114 7.03 12.26 -28.60
C GLY A 114 6.90 12.01 -30.11
N HIS A 115 5.70 11.76 -30.64
CA HIS A 115 5.47 11.44 -32.05
C HIS A 115 5.76 12.60 -33.04
N GLY A 116 6.17 13.78 -32.56
CA GLY A 116 6.58 14.92 -33.39
C GLY A 116 8.09 15.05 -33.63
N GLU A 117 8.92 14.46 -32.76
CA GLU A 117 10.39 14.54 -32.84
C GLU A 117 10.95 13.12 -32.89
N ALA A 118 11.01 12.58 -34.10
CA ALA A 118 11.51 11.23 -34.37
C ALA A 118 12.96 11.08 -33.87
N SER A 119 13.15 10.31 -32.80
CA SER A 119 14.31 9.43 -32.68
C SER A 119 13.79 8.00 -32.42
N PRO A 120 14.08 7.04 -33.30
CA PRO A 120 13.58 5.66 -33.22
C PRO A 120 14.35 4.81 -32.20
N ASP A 121 14.80 5.41 -31.09
CA ASP A 121 15.77 4.76 -30.21
C ASP A 121 15.12 4.21 -28.94
N ILE A 122 14.76 2.93 -29.08
CA ILE A 122 14.73 1.87 -28.08
C ILE A 122 13.69 2.03 -26.94
N PRO A 123 12.61 1.22 -26.93
CA PRO A 123 11.56 1.28 -25.90
C PRO A 123 12.03 1.04 -24.46
N PHE A 124 13.17 0.37 -24.29
CA PHE A 124 13.82 0.18 -22.98
C PHE A 124 14.41 1.48 -22.42
N LEU A 125 14.88 2.37 -23.30
CA LEU A 125 15.46 3.67 -22.92
C LEU A 125 14.39 4.62 -22.38
N SER A 126 13.14 4.53 -22.86
CA SER A 126 12.02 5.39 -22.41
C SER A 126 11.67 5.17 -20.93
N VAL A 127 11.60 3.90 -20.48
CA VAL A 127 11.34 3.55 -19.08
C VAL A 127 12.51 3.99 -18.19
N PHE A 128 13.74 3.72 -18.61
CA PHE A 128 14.94 4.09 -17.85
C PHE A 128 15.15 5.62 -17.80
N SER A 129 14.88 6.32 -18.89
CA SER A 129 14.90 7.79 -18.98
C SER A 129 13.84 8.40 -18.07
N SER A 130 12.62 7.86 -18.07
CA SER A 130 11.54 8.27 -17.16
C SER A 130 11.91 8.03 -15.70
N MET A 131 12.53 6.89 -15.39
CA MET A 131 13.04 6.57 -14.05
C MET A 131 14.15 7.54 -13.62
N LYS A 132 15.11 7.85 -14.50
CA LYS A 132 16.17 8.83 -14.22
C LYS A 132 15.60 10.24 -13.98
N ARG A 133 14.62 10.67 -14.77
CA ARG A 133 13.93 11.95 -14.60
C ARG A 133 13.19 12.00 -13.27
N LEU A 134 12.49 10.93 -12.91
CA LEU A 134 11.81 10.79 -11.62
C LEU A 134 12.81 10.90 -10.45
N MET A 135 13.91 10.13 -10.51
CA MET A 135 14.93 10.12 -9.46
C MET A 135 15.58 11.50 -9.27
N ARG A 136 15.73 12.28 -10.34
CA ARG A 136 16.38 13.60 -10.28
C ARG A 136 15.44 14.72 -9.84
N TYR A 137 14.18 14.70 -10.28
CA TYR A 137 13.31 15.88 -10.18
C TYR A 137 12.03 15.69 -9.37
N SER A 138 11.53 14.46 -9.22
CA SER A 138 10.16 14.23 -8.70
C SER A 138 10.10 13.51 -7.36
N LEU A 139 11.19 12.89 -6.88
CA LEU A 139 11.19 12.09 -5.63
C LEU A 139 10.57 12.80 -4.44
N GLY A 140 10.92 14.07 -4.18
CA GLY A 140 10.38 14.81 -3.04
C GLY A 140 8.86 15.01 -3.12
N SER A 141 8.33 15.29 -4.32
CA SER A 141 6.88 15.42 -4.52
C SER A 141 6.15 14.09 -4.37
N LEU A 142 6.76 12.99 -4.81
CA LEU A 142 6.22 11.65 -4.63
C LEU A 142 6.26 11.20 -3.16
N ALA A 143 7.34 11.54 -2.44
CA ALA A 143 7.47 11.28 -1.01
C ALA A 143 6.38 12.01 -0.22
N LEU A 144 6.14 13.29 -0.52
CA LEU A 144 5.09 14.09 0.10
C LEU A 144 3.68 13.55 -0.20
N GLY A 145 3.41 13.20 -1.45
CA GLY A 145 2.12 12.64 -1.86
C GLY A 145 1.84 11.29 -1.20
N SER A 146 2.83 10.39 -1.19
CA SER A 146 2.70 9.06 -0.59
C SER A 146 2.59 9.13 0.93
N LEU A 147 3.26 10.09 1.57
CA LEU A 147 3.11 10.37 2.99
C LEU A 147 1.68 10.81 3.32
N THR A 148 1.11 11.69 2.49
CA THR A 148 -0.27 12.16 2.63
C THR A 148 -1.28 11.01 2.54
N VAL A 149 -1.11 10.10 1.55
CA VAL A 149 -1.94 8.88 1.49
C VAL A 149 -1.80 8.07 2.78
N SER A 150 -0.56 7.79 3.16
CA SER A 150 -0.23 6.92 4.29
C SER A 150 -0.81 7.43 5.60
N PHE A 151 -0.74 8.74 5.82
CA PHE A 151 -1.28 9.38 7.01
C PHE A 151 -2.81 9.31 7.09
N VAL A 152 -3.51 9.54 5.97
CA VAL A 152 -4.98 9.44 5.92
C VAL A 152 -5.44 8.00 6.16
N GLU A 153 -4.73 7.01 5.62
CA GLU A 153 -5.02 5.61 5.87
C GLU A 153 -4.74 5.19 7.31
N LEU A 154 -3.65 5.68 7.91
CA LEU A 154 -3.34 5.45 9.32
C LEU A 154 -4.47 5.99 10.21
N ILE A 155 -4.91 7.23 10.00
CA ILE A 155 -6.01 7.83 10.77
C ILE A 155 -7.28 6.96 10.66
N ARG A 156 -7.65 6.56 9.44
CA ARG A 156 -8.80 5.68 9.23
C ARG A 156 -8.63 4.35 9.96
N PHE A 157 -7.47 3.72 9.86
CA PHE A 157 -7.19 2.45 10.52
C PHE A 157 -7.28 2.57 12.05
N MET A 158 -6.77 3.65 12.63
CA MET A 158 -6.88 3.91 14.07
C MET A 158 -8.33 4.12 14.50
N LEU A 159 -9.09 4.94 13.78
CA LEU A 159 -10.51 5.17 14.06
C LEU A 159 -11.33 3.87 13.95
N GLU A 160 -11.05 3.05 12.94
CA GLU A 160 -11.72 1.75 12.76
C GLU A 160 -11.31 0.75 13.84
N SER A 161 -10.06 0.81 14.32
CA SER A 161 -9.58 -0.07 15.39
C SER A 161 -10.18 0.29 16.75
N ILE A 162 -10.25 1.58 17.09
CA ILE A 162 -10.95 2.08 18.29
C ILE A 162 -12.42 1.64 18.24
N ARG A 163 -13.07 1.84 17.09
CA ARG A 163 -14.46 1.44 16.87
C ARG A 163 -14.68 -0.07 17.04
N ARG A 164 -13.81 -0.91 16.48
CA ARG A 164 -13.89 -2.38 16.66
C ARG A 164 -13.82 -2.77 18.14
N LYS A 165 -12.95 -2.13 18.92
CA LYS A 165 -12.85 -2.36 20.36
C LYS A 165 -14.10 -1.89 21.12
N LEU A 166 -14.64 -0.72 20.77
CA LEU A 166 -15.89 -0.22 21.38
C LEU A 166 -17.09 -1.12 21.08
N LYS A 167 -17.16 -1.70 19.87
CA LYS A 167 -18.23 -2.64 19.48
C LYS A 167 -18.21 -3.95 20.28
N VAL A 168 -17.07 -4.34 20.84
CA VAL A 168 -16.93 -5.51 21.72
C VAL A 168 -17.40 -5.20 23.16
N SER A 169 -17.43 -3.91 23.55
CA SER A 169 -17.74 -3.51 24.93
C SER A 169 -19.17 -2.98 25.13
N SER A 170 -19.82 -2.33 24.15
CA SER A 170 -21.19 -1.81 24.32
C SER A 170 -21.89 -1.43 22.99
N HIS A 171 -23.17 -1.78 22.91
CA HIS A 171 -24.27 -1.32 22.04
C HIS A 171 -23.94 -0.40 20.86
N VAL A 172 -24.30 -0.83 19.63
CA VAL A 172 -24.80 0.12 18.63
C VAL A 172 -25.90 0.90 19.35
N PRO A 173 -25.84 2.25 19.47
CA PRO A 173 -26.90 2.98 20.14
C PRO A 173 -28.24 2.59 19.51
N ASP A 174 -29.14 2.02 20.33
CA ASP A 174 -30.47 1.55 19.88
C ASP A 174 -31.31 2.71 19.31
N ASN A 175 -30.93 3.96 19.65
CA ASN A 175 -31.48 5.16 19.04
C ASN A 175 -31.09 5.29 17.55
N TRP A 176 -32.12 5.46 16.71
CA TRP A 176 -31.99 5.72 15.27
C TRP A 176 -30.92 6.78 14.92
N PHE A 177 -30.82 7.83 15.74
CA PHE A 177 -29.88 8.93 15.55
C PHE A 177 -28.40 8.50 15.68
N GLY A 178 -28.10 7.61 16.63
CA GLY A 178 -26.75 7.11 16.84
C GLY A 178 -26.32 6.16 15.72
N LYS A 179 -27.25 5.34 15.20
CA LYS A 179 -27.01 4.47 14.04
C LYS A 179 -26.81 5.28 12.75
N ALA A 180 -27.62 6.33 12.54
CA ALA A 180 -27.46 7.24 11.40
C ALA A 180 -26.11 7.98 11.45
N ALA A 181 -25.73 8.55 12.60
CA ALA A 181 -24.45 9.22 12.79
C ALA A 181 -23.26 8.26 12.55
N TYR A 182 -23.39 7.01 12.98
CA TYR A 182 -22.39 5.96 12.76
C TYR A 182 -22.16 5.65 11.27
N HIS A 183 -23.23 5.41 10.51
CA HIS A 183 -23.14 5.12 9.09
C HIS A 183 -22.63 6.34 8.30
N SER A 184 -23.08 7.54 8.68
CA SER A 184 -22.65 8.80 8.08
C SER A 184 -21.15 9.04 8.25
N SER A 185 -20.63 8.90 9.48
CA SER A 185 -19.19 9.03 9.77
C SER A 185 -18.33 8.05 8.95
N GLN A 186 -18.77 6.81 8.80
CA GLN A 186 -18.07 5.82 7.97
C GLN A 186 -18.05 6.19 6.50
N PHE A 187 -19.17 6.67 5.98
CA PHE A 187 -19.27 7.10 4.61
C PHE A 187 -18.31 8.27 4.35
N PHE A 188 -18.28 9.28 5.22
CA PHE A 188 -17.36 10.41 5.09
C PHE A 188 -15.89 9.99 5.11
N LEU A 189 -15.48 9.11 6.03
CA LEU A 189 -14.09 8.61 6.08
C LEU A 189 -13.71 7.83 4.83
N ARG A 190 -14.63 7.03 4.28
CA ARG A 190 -14.43 6.32 3.01
C ARG A 190 -14.30 7.30 1.84
N CYS A 191 -15.13 8.33 1.79
CA CYS A 191 -15.08 9.37 0.77
C CYS A 191 -13.76 10.14 0.81
N ILE A 192 -13.28 10.52 2.00
CA ILE A 192 -12.00 11.22 2.15
C ILE A 192 -10.85 10.34 1.67
N GLU A 193 -10.78 9.09 2.13
CA GLU A 193 -9.74 8.15 1.70
C GLU A 193 -9.74 7.97 0.19
N TRP A 194 -10.90 7.72 -0.40
CA TRP A 194 -11.04 7.53 -1.84
C TRP A 194 -10.64 8.78 -2.61
N THR A 195 -11.05 9.96 -2.13
CA THR A 195 -10.71 11.24 -2.74
C THR A 195 -9.20 11.48 -2.70
N VAL A 196 -8.56 11.27 -1.55
CA VAL A 196 -7.11 11.44 -1.39
C VAL A 196 -6.35 10.47 -2.29
N LYS A 197 -6.74 9.19 -2.32
CA LYS A 197 -6.12 8.19 -3.21
C LYS A 197 -6.29 8.55 -4.69
N SER A 198 -7.49 9.00 -5.07
CA SER A 198 -7.80 9.39 -6.44
C SER A 198 -7.02 10.64 -6.86
N VAL A 199 -7.04 11.70 -6.05
CA VAL A 199 -6.28 12.93 -6.30
C VAL A 199 -4.80 12.61 -6.41
N ASN A 200 -4.24 11.80 -5.51
CA ASN A 200 -2.81 11.49 -5.51
C ASN A 200 -2.40 10.66 -6.73
N ARG A 201 -3.21 9.68 -7.14
CA ARG A 201 -2.95 8.91 -8.38
C ARG A 201 -2.93 9.81 -9.61
N ASN A 202 -3.89 10.72 -9.72
CA ASN A 202 -3.96 11.65 -10.85
C ASN A 202 -2.87 12.73 -10.79
N ALA A 203 -2.47 13.16 -9.59
CA ALA A 203 -1.36 14.05 -9.37
C ALA A 203 -0.03 13.41 -9.81
N TYR A 204 0.21 12.14 -9.49
CA TYR A 204 1.41 11.40 -9.92
C TYR A 204 1.52 11.31 -11.44
N ILE A 205 0.40 11.10 -12.14
CA ILE A 205 0.35 11.14 -13.60
C ILE A 205 0.71 12.55 -14.08
N MET A 206 0.11 13.59 -13.49
CA MET A 206 0.38 14.98 -13.86
C MET A 206 1.84 15.40 -13.58
N ILE A 207 2.45 14.93 -12.50
CA ILE A 207 3.89 15.11 -12.20
C ILE A 207 4.73 14.46 -13.30
N ALA A 208 4.38 13.24 -13.74
CA ALA A 208 5.12 12.54 -14.78
C ALA A 208 5.15 13.29 -16.13
N ILE A 209 4.04 13.98 -16.43
CA ILE A 209 3.81 14.71 -17.68
C ILE A 209 4.41 16.12 -17.63
N THR A 210 4.09 16.87 -16.58
CA THR A 210 4.38 18.31 -16.50
C THR A 210 5.62 18.65 -15.69
N GLY A 211 6.13 17.73 -14.87
CA GLY A 211 7.26 17.97 -13.96
C GLY A 211 6.96 18.96 -12.83
N LYS A 212 5.69 19.33 -12.61
CA LYS A 212 5.30 20.25 -11.53
C LYS A 212 5.38 19.60 -10.14
N SER A 213 5.44 20.42 -9.09
CA SER A 213 5.37 19.96 -7.70
C SER A 213 4.02 19.32 -7.37
N PHE A 214 3.96 18.50 -6.32
CA PHE A 214 2.78 17.74 -5.93
C PHE A 214 1.49 18.58 -5.84
N PHE A 215 1.47 19.67 -5.08
CA PHE A 215 0.25 20.48 -4.92
C PHE A 215 -0.21 21.13 -6.23
N SER A 216 0.73 21.63 -7.04
CA SER A 216 0.41 22.23 -8.33
C SER A 216 -0.14 21.19 -9.30
N ALA A 217 0.50 20.02 -9.37
CA ALA A 217 0.06 18.90 -10.18
C ALA A 217 -1.32 18.37 -9.74
N SER A 218 -1.57 18.26 -8.45
CA SER A 218 -2.87 17.88 -7.87
C SER A 218 -3.97 18.87 -8.25
N ALA A 219 -3.70 20.17 -8.22
CA ALA A 219 -4.67 21.20 -8.59
C ALA A 219 -5.04 21.11 -10.08
N VAL A 220 -4.05 20.97 -10.96
CA VAL A 220 -4.25 20.80 -12.40
C VAL A 220 -5.02 19.50 -12.69
N ALA A 221 -4.62 18.38 -12.08
CA ALA A 221 -5.29 17.10 -12.23
C ALA A 221 -6.76 17.16 -11.79
N THR A 222 -7.03 17.79 -10.65
CA THR A 222 -8.39 17.95 -10.13
C THR A 222 -9.24 18.84 -11.03
N SER A 223 -8.68 19.93 -11.56
CA SER A 223 -9.37 20.81 -12.51
C SER A 223 -9.73 20.07 -13.80
N LEU A 224 -8.79 19.30 -14.36
CA LEU A 224 -9.02 18.48 -15.55
C LEU A 224 -10.13 17.44 -15.35
N ILE A 225 -10.14 16.78 -14.19
CA ILE A 225 -11.16 15.79 -13.83
C ILE A 225 -12.53 16.45 -13.73
N LYS A 226 -12.64 17.58 -13.02
CA LYS A 226 -13.91 18.30 -12.86
C LYS A 226 -14.46 18.77 -14.20
N ASN A 227 -13.61 19.33 -15.05
CA ASN A 227 -14.03 19.88 -16.35
C ASN A 227 -14.39 18.79 -17.37
N ASN A 228 -13.93 17.56 -17.20
CA ASN A 228 -14.13 16.46 -18.16
C ASN A 228 -14.69 15.17 -17.52
N ILE A 229 -15.43 15.30 -16.41
CA ILE A 229 -15.82 14.16 -15.57
C ILE A 229 -16.59 13.09 -16.33
N LEU A 230 -17.48 13.48 -17.26
CA LEU A 230 -18.26 12.57 -18.09
C LEU A 230 -17.39 11.75 -19.04
N ARG A 231 -16.38 12.38 -19.65
CA ARG A 231 -15.47 11.72 -20.59
C ARG A 231 -14.53 10.76 -19.86
N ILE A 232 -14.01 11.18 -18.71
CA ILE A 232 -13.13 10.36 -17.87
C ILE A 232 -13.92 9.17 -17.28
N GLY A 233 -15.16 9.38 -16.85
CA GLY A 233 -16.03 8.32 -16.36
C GLY A 233 -16.26 7.23 -17.40
N ARG A 234 -16.57 7.60 -18.65
CA ARG A 234 -16.72 6.63 -19.75
C ARG A 234 -15.44 5.83 -20.01
N LEU A 235 -14.28 6.49 -20.02
CA LEU A 235 -13.00 5.81 -20.21
C LEU A 235 -12.68 4.83 -19.07
N ASN A 236 -13.00 5.19 -17.83
CA ASN A 236 -12.76 4.32 -16.68
C ASN A 236 -13.65 3.07 -16.73
N VAL A 237 -14.93 3.21 -17.12
CA VAL A 237 -15.83 2.07 -17.30
C VAL A 237 -15.33 1.12 -18.39
N ILE A 238 -14.89 1.64 -19.54
CA ILE A 238 -14.33 0.82 -20.62
C ILE A 238 -13.06 0.10 -20.14
N GLY A 239 -12.18 0.79 -19.43
CA GLY A 239 -10.99 0.21 -18.83
C GLY A 239 -11.30 -0.91 -17.84
N ASP A 240 -12.28 -0.70 -16.96
CA ASP A 240 -12.71 -1.69 -15.97
C ASP A 240 -13.28 -2.96 -16.63
N VAL A 241 -14.07 -2.81 -17.71
CA VAL A 241 -14.57 -3.95 -18.50
C VAL A 241 -13.43 -4.74 -19.13
N ILE A 242 -12.45 -4.05 -19.74
CA ILE A 242 -11.28 -4.71 -20.35
C ILE A 242 -10.45 -5.45 -19.30
N LEU A 243 -10.21 -4.83 -18.13
CA LEU A 243 -9.47 -5.47 -17.04
C LEU A 243 -10.25 -6.66 -16.46
N PHE A 244 -11.57 -6.58 -16.39
CA PHE A 244 -12.42 -7.68 -15.97
C PHE A 244 -12.32 -8.88 -16.93
N LEU A 245 -12.43 -8.64 -18.24
CA LEU A 245 -12.23 -9.65 -19.29
C LEU A 245 -10.83 -10.27 -19.22
N GLY A 246 -9.79 -9.46 -19.02
CA GLY A 246 -8.41 -9.94 -18.85
C GLY A 246 -8.25 -10.87 -17.65
N LYS A 247 -8.79 -10.48 -16.48
CA LYS A 247 -8.78 -11.32 -15.27
C LYS A 247 -9.52 -12.64 -15.48
N LEU A 248 -10.67 -12.60 -16.14
CA LEU A 248 -11.48 -13.78 -16.43
C LEU A 248 -10.73 -14.74 -17.37
N CYS A 249 -10.10 -14.22 -18.42
CA CYS A 249 -9.30 -15.01 -19.36
C CYS A 249 -8.11 -15.70 -18.68
N VAL A 250 -7.33 -14.95 -17.87
CA VAL A 250 -6.18 -15.50 -17.13
C VAL A 250 -6.64 -16.57 -16.13
N SER A 251 -7.72 -16.30 -15.39
CA SER A 251 -8.31 -17.26 -14.44
C SER A 251 -8.73 -18.56 -15.14
N LEU A 252 -9.49 -18.48 -16.23
CA LEU A 252 -9.92 -19.64 -17.01
C LEU A 252 -8.73 -20.42 -17.60
N SER A 253 -7.73 -19.71 -18.14
CA SER A 253 -6.53 -20.34 -18.68
C SER A 253 -5.74 -21.08 -17.60
N SER A 254 -5.60 -20.48 -16.41
CA SER A 254 -4.93 -21.11 -15.27
C SER A 254 -5.70 -22.33 -14.74
N ALA A 255 -7.04 -22.26 -14.70
CA ALA A 255 -7.89 -23.37 -14.30
C ALA A 255 -7.82 -24.53 -15.31
N ALA A 256 -7.86 -24.22 -16.61
CA ALA A 256 -7.71 -25.21 -17.66
C ALA A 256 -6.31 -25.87 -17.62
N PHE A 257 -5.25 -25.08 -17.44
CA PHE A 257 -3.90 -25.61 -17.28
C PHE A 257 -3.77 -26.53 -16.05
N ALA A 258 -4.33 -26.11 -14.91
CA ALA A 258 -4.34 -26.94 -13.70
C ALA A 258 -5.13 -28.24 -13.91
N PHE A 259 -6.29 -28.19 -14.58
CA PHE A 259 -7.07 -29.37 -14.94
C PHE A 259 -6.30 -30.33 -15.83
N LEU A 260 -5.62 -29.84 -16.87
CA LEU A 260 -4.78 -30.66 -17.74
C LEU A 260 -3.59 -31.29 -17.01
N MET A 261 -2.98 -30.59 -16.05
CA MET A 261 -1.93 -31.18 -15.19
C MET A 261 -2.48 -32.25 -14.25
N LEU A 262 -3.74 -32.14 -13.81
CA LEU A 262 -4.40 -33.12 -12.97
C LEU A 262 -4.86 -34.35 -13.75
N ASP A 263 -5.30 -34.20 -15.01
CA ASP A 263 -5.75 -35.30 -15.88
C ASP A 263 -4.58 -36.14 -16.42
N THR A 264 -3.37 -35.57 -16.43
CA THR A 264 -2.14 -36.26 -16.89
C THR A 264 -1.46 -37.10 -15.80
N HIS A 265 -2.00 -37.12 -14.58
CA HIS A 265 -1.53 -37.91 -13.43
C HIS A 265 -2.63 -38.81 -12.86
#